data_AF-A0A956X4T1-F1
#
_entry.id   AF-A0A956X4T1-F1
#
_cell.length_a   1.000
_cell.length_b   1.000
_cell.length_c   1.000
_cell.angle_alpha   90.00
_cell.angle_beta   90.00
_cell.angle_gamma   90.00
#
_symmetry.space_group_name_H-M   'P 1'
#
loop_
_entity.id
_entity.type
_entity.pdbx_description
1 polymer ?
#
loop_
_entity_poly.entity_id
_entity_poly.type
_entity_poly.pdbx_seq_one_letter_code
_entity_poly.pdbx_strand_id
1 'polypeptide(L)'
;ENVLATVAGTAGVGLGNISFYDFRFPNATTMMLIAERYNGGGSDYFTVNIPTSIGVAERSWSLYSDGYGGISLNGTDLHYSSYSGYYRGTISAALMPPATTHTIQIRSSSGDVGGIALVYTE
;
A
#
# COMPACT_ATOMS: atom_id res chain seq x y z
N GLU A 1 15.71 1.05 -13.84
CA GLU A 1 15.38 -0.28 -14.42
C GLU A 1 16.58 -1.13 -14.80
N ASN A 2 17.59 -0.61 -15.51
CA ASN A 2 18.69 -1.43 -16.07
C ASN A 2 19.51 -2.25 -15.04
N VAL A 3 19.77 -1.69 -13.85
CA VAL A 3 20.60 -2.35 -12.82
C VAL A 3 19.95 -3.63 -12.29
N LEU A 4 18.62 -3.65 -12.11
CA LEU A 4 17.92 -4.81 -11.57
C LEU A 4 17.93 -5.98 -12.56
N ALA A 5 17.82 -5.70 -13.86
CA ALA A 5 17.96 -6.70 -14.91
C ALA A 5 19.35 -7.31 -14.96
N THR A 6 20.39 -6.49 -14.77
CA THR A 6 21.77 -6.98 -14.68
C THR A 6 21.96 -7.90 -13.47
N VAL A 7 21.44 -7.52 -12.30
CA VAL A 7 21.56 -8.32 -11.07
C VAL A 7 20.79 -9.64 -11.18
N ALA A 8 19.54 -9.61 -11.64
CA ALA A 8 18.72 -10.82 -11.82
C ALA A 8 19.35 -11.78 -12.83
N GLY A 9 19.85 -11.26 -13.96
CA GLY A 9 20.56 -12.05 -14.95
C GLY A 9 21.84 -12.68 -14.40
N THR A 10 22.60 -11.96 -13.58
CA THR A 10 23.80 -12.50 -12.90
C THR A 10 23.44 -13.58 -11.89
N ALA A 11 22.30 -13.46 -11.22
CA ALA A 11 21.79 -14.44 -10.25
C ALA A 11 21.06 -15.63 -10.91
N GLY A 12 20.92 -15.65 -12.24
CA GLY A 12 20.23 -16.72 -12.97
C GLY A 12 18.72 -16.77 -12.73
N VAL A 13 18.11 -15.68 -12.24
CA VAL A 13 16.67 -15.60 -11.95
C VAL A 13 15.97 -14.68 -12.94
N GLY A 14 14.73 -15.05 -13.31
CA GLY A 14 13.89 -14.20 -14.14
C GLY A 14 13.47 -12.93 -13.39
N LEU A 15 13.47 -11.79 -14.07
CA LEU A 15 13.00 -10.53 -13.48
C LEU A 15 11.47 -10.52 -13.48
N GLY A 16 10.86 -10.63 -12.29
CA GLY A 16 9.41 -10.54 -12.11
C GLY A 16 8.87 -9.12 -12.29
N ASN A 17 7.58 -8.92 -12.05
CA ASN A 17 6.97 -7.58 -11.97
C ASN A 17 7.50 -6.84 -10.73
N ILE A 18 8.59 -6.08 -10.89
CA ILE A 18 9.16 -5.27 -9.81
C ILE A 18 8.37 -3.97 -9.70
N SER A 19 7.91 -3.70 -8.48
CA SER A 19 7.32 -2.42 -8.10
C SER A 19 8.30 -1.70 -7.19
N PHE A 20 8.73 -0.50 -7.57
CA PHE A 20 9.58 0.36 -6.75
C PHE A 20 8.79 1.55 -6.23
N TYR A 21 9.03 1.91 -4.97
CA TYR A 21 8.60 3.20 -4.42
C TYR A 21 9.59 4.26 -4.88
N ASP A 22 9.07 5.34 -5.45
CA ASP A 22 9.87 6.39 -6.06
C ASP A 22 10.25 7.45 -5.03
N PHE A 23 11.44 7.31 -4.45
CA PHE A 23 11.99 8.29 -3.50
C PHE A 23 12.55 9.52 -4.24
N ARG A 24 11.67 10.29 -4.89
CA ARG A 24 12.02 11.63 -5.42
C ARG A 24 12.27 12.67 -4.33
N PHE A 25 12.01 12.31 -3.07
CA PHE A 25 12.13 13.20 -1.93
C PHE A 25 13.44 12.93 -1.19
N PRO A 26 14.49 13.75 -1.37
CA PRO A 26 15.83 13.50 -0.81
C PRO A 26 15.84 13.48 0.73
N ASN A 27 14.81 14.06 1.36
CA ASN A 27 14.67 14.11 2.83
C ASN A 27 13.70 13.03 3.36
N ALA A 28 13.25 12.10 2.50
CA ALA A 28 12.37 11.02 2.92
C ALA A 28 13.15 9.76 3.30
N THR A 29 13.68 9.77 4.52
CA THR A 29 14.54 8.71 5.07
C THR A 29 13.75 7.61 5.78
N THR A 30 12.50 7.90 6.15
CA THR A 30 11.69 7.02 7.01
C THR A 30 10.40 6.61 6.30
N MET A 31 10.09 5.31 6.35
CA MET A 31 8.86 4.74 5.80
C MET A 31 8.16 3.87 6.85
N MET A 32 6.83 3.92 6.85
CA MET A 32 5.98 2.95 7.55
C MET A 32 5.19 2.13 6.53
N LEU A 33 5.22 0.81 6.72
CA LEU A 33 4.40 -0.15 5.98
C LEU A 33 3.45 -0.83 6.96
N ILE A 34 2.16 -0.80 6.67
CA ILE A 34 1.15 -1.53 7.43
C ILE A 34 0.32 -2.33 6.44
N ALA A 35 0.22 -3.63 6.65
CA ALA A 35 -0.54 -4.53 5.80
C ALA A 35 -1.37 -5.45 6.66
N GLU A 36 -2.53 -5.83 6.13
CA GLU A 36 -3.43 -6.76 6.75
C GLU A 36 -3.84 -7.84 5.75
N ARG A 37 -4.04 -9.06 6.27
CA ARG A 37 -4.42 -10.22 5.48
C ARG A 37 -5.62 -10.88 6.12
N TYR A 38 -6.69 -11.02 5.35
CA TYR A 38 -7.86 -11.74 5.80
C TYR A 38 -8.01 -13.05 5.02
N ASN A 39 -7.90 -14.19 5.74
CA ASN A 39 -8.10 -15.52 5.17
C ASN A 39 -9.55 -15.97 5.41
N GLY A 40 -10.48 -15.51 4.57
CA GLY A 40 -11.89 -15.87 4.64
C GLY A 40 -12.80 -14.89 3.90
N GLY A 41 -14.11 -15.14 3.95
CA GLY A 41 -15.13 -14.20 3.48
C GLY A 41 -15.47 -13.20 4.58
N GLY A 42 -15.13 -11.92 4.39
CA GLY A 42 -15.33 -10.89 5.41
C GLY A 42 -14.45 -9.67 5.21
N SER A 43 -14.13 -8.99 6.31
CA SER A 43 -13.20 -7.87 6.29
C SER A 43 -12.48 -7.73 7.61
N ASP A 44 -11.24 -7.24 7.54
CA ASP A 44 -10.47 -6.80 8.70
C ASP A 44 -9.97 -5.37 8.49
N TYR A 45 -9.53 -4.73 9.56
CA TYR A 45 -9.07 -3.36 9.52
C TYR A 45 -7.96 -3.07 10.52
N PHE A 46 -7.17 -2.05 10.19
CA PHE A 46 -6.28 -1.41 11.13
C PHE A 46 -6.55 0.09 11.15
N THR A 47 -6.10 0.75 12.22
CA THR A 47 -6.15 2.20 12.32
C THR A 47 -4.76 2.79 12.35
N VAL A 48 -4.64 4.00 11.82
CA VAL A 48 -3.39 4.75 11.78
C VAL A 48 -3.67 6.22 12.06
N ASN A 49 -2.84 6.84 12.89
CA ASN A 49 -2.86 8.28 13.11
C ASN A 49 -1.47 8.82 12.77
N ILE A 50 -1.42 9.83 11.90
CA ILE A 50 -0.19 10.51 11.53
C ILE A 50 -0.08 11.75 12.42
N PRO A 51 0.89 11.83 13.35
CA PRO A 51 1.10 13.02 14.17
C PRO A 51 1.37 14.26 13.32
N THR A 52 0.92 15.44 13.75
CA THR A 52 1.18 16.72 13.06
C THR A 52 2.64 17.12 13.06
N SER A 53 3.46 16.54 13.94
CA SER A 53 4.90 16.77 14.00
C SER A 53 5.69 16.03 12.91
N ILE A 54 5.03 15.18 12.10
CA ILE A 54 5.67 14.37 11.07
C ILE A 54 5.16 14.81 9.70
N GLY A 55 6.06 15.23 8.82
CA GLY A 55 5.74 15.48 7.42
C GLY A 55 5.54 14.16 6.65
N VAL A 56 4.67 14.16 5.65
CA VAL A 56 4.41 12.97 4.81
C VAL A 56 4.51 13.38 3.34
N ALA A 57 5.57 12.93 2.68
CA ALA A 57 5.80 13.13 1.25
C ALA A 57 4.85 12.28 0.39
N GLU A 58 4.63 11.02 0.76
CA GLU A 58 3.79 10.11 0.00
C GLU A 58 2.90 9.28 0.92
N ARG A 59 1.68 9.05 0.45
CA ARG A 59 0.76 8.05 0.99
C ARG A 59 0.34 7.19 -0.19
N SER A 60 0.55 5.89 -0.10
CA SER A 60 0.15 4.95 -1.14
C SER A 60 -0.45 3.70 -0.54
N TRP A 61 -1.12 2.93 -1.37
CA TRP A 61 -1.79 1.69 -0.99
C TRP A 61 -1.48 0.59 -1.99
N SER A 62 -1.55 -0.64 -1.53
CA SER A 62 -1.49 -1.84 -2.35
C SER A 62 -2.57 -2.83 -1.93
N LEU A 63 -3.08 -3.60 -2.90
CA LEU A 63 -4.01 -4.70 -2.69
C LEU A 63 -3.61 -5.85 -3.61
N TYR A 64 -3.44 -7.03 -3.04
CA TYR A 64 -3.56 -8.28 -3.75
C TYR A 64 -4.96 -8.84 -3.49
N SER A 65 -5.70 -9.11 -4.57
CA SER A 65 -6.99 -9.80 -4.52
C SER A 65 -6.88 -11.16 -5.20
N ASP A 66 -7.54 -12.19 -4.68
CA ASP A 66 -7.75 -13.47 -5.35
C ASP A 66 -9.22 -13.67 -5.78
N GLY A 67 -9.78 -12.61 -6.39
CA GLY A 67 -11.15 -12.57 -6.88
C GLY A 67 -11.85 -11.31 -6.41
N TYR A 68 -12.87 -11.48 -5.55
CA TYR A 68 -13.64 -10.37 -5.00
C TYR A 68 -12.95 -9.82 -3.75
N GLY A 69 -12.37 -8.62 -3.88
CA GLY A 69 -11.58 -7.99 -2.83
C GLY A 69 -11.58 -6.48 -2.95
N GLY A 70 -11.29 -5.80 -1.85
CA GLY A 70 -11.26 -4.35 -1.84
C GLY A 70 -10.47 -3.76 -0.68
N ILE A 71 -10.07 -2.50 -0.87
CA ILE A 71 -9.42 -1.68 0.14
C ILE A 71 -10.14 -0.34 0.21
N SER A 72 -10.42 0.10 1.44
CA SER A 72 -11.10 1.36 1.70
C SER A 72 -10.42 2.15 2.82
N LEU A 73 -10.54 3.47 2.74
CA LEU A 73 -10.06 4.44 3.72
C LEU A 73 -11.27 5.19 4.27
N ASN A 74 -11.50 5.10 5.59
CA ASN A 74 -12.63 5.74 6.26
C ASN A 74 -13.98 5.41 5.59
N GLY A 75 -14.15 4.16 5.14
CA GLY A 75 -15.34 3.70 4.42
C GLY A 75 -15.42 4.12 2.94
N THR A 76 -14.50 4.95 2.44
CA THR A 76 -14.39 5.30 1.02
C THR A 76 -13.51 4.30 0.29
N ASP A 77 -14.00 3.70 -0.79
CA ASP A 77 -13.24 2.73 -1.56
C ASP A 77 -12.06 3.38 -2.27
N LEU A 78 -10.86 2.88 -1.97
CA LEU A 78 -9.65 3.19 -2.74
C LEU A 78 -9.59 2.29 -3.97
N HIS A 79 -10.01 1.03 -3.83
CA HIS A 79 -10.16 0.09 -4.93
C HIS A 79 -11.08 -1.07 -4.57
N TYR A 80 -11.77 -1.59 -5.58
CA TYR A 80 -12.52 -2.84 -5.54
C TYR A 80 -12.23 -3.62 -6.81
N SER A 81 -11.95 -4.91 -6.67
CA SER A 81 -11.73 -5.82 -7.79
C SER A 81 -12.69 -7.01 -7.71
N SER A 82 -13.11 -7.47 -8.88
CA SER A 82 -13.79 -8.74 -9.10
C SER A 82 -12.88 -9.80 -9.73
N TYR A 83 -11.58 -9.52 -9.82
CA TYR A 83 -10.58 -10.37 -10.47
C TYR A 83 -9.34 -10.51 -9.59
N SER A 84 -8.67 -11.66 -9.72
CA SER A 84 -7.38 -11.86 -9.08
C SER A 84 -6.34 -10.92 -9.69
N GLY A 85 -5.56 -10.25 -8.85
CA GLY A 85 -4.57 -9.28 -9.33
C GLY A 85 -3.90 -8.45 -8.24
N TYR A 86 -2.87 -7.72 -8.66
CA TYR A 86 -2.15 -6.74 -7.84
C TYR A 86 -2.55 -5.33 -8.27
N TYR A 87 -3.04 -4.56 -7.30
CA TYR A 87 -3.53 -3.20 -7.47
C TYR A 87 -2.77 -2.28 -6.53
N ARG A 88 -2.60 -1.03 -6.95
CA ARG A 88 -1.90 0.00 -6.18
C ARG A 88 -2.37 1.37 -6.57
N GLY A 89 -2.17 2.34 -5.68
CA GLY A 89 -2.46 3.73 -5.96
C GLY A 89 -1.95 4.66 -4.87
N THR A 90 -2.22 5.95 -5.04
CA THR A 90 -1.84 6.99 -4.08
C THR A 90 -3.05 7.46 -3.29
N ILE A 91 -2.83 7.92 -2.06
CA ILE A 91 -3.83 8.55 -1.20
C ILE A 91 -3.49 10.04 -1.11
N SER A 92 -4.47 10.92 -1.37
CA SER A 92 -4.23 12.35 -1.25
C SER A 92 -4.13 12.79 0.22
N ALA A 93 -3.40 13.87 0.49
CA ALA A 93 -3.33 14.44 1.83
C ALA A 93 -4.71 14.89 2.36
N ALA A 94 -5.64 15.25 1.47
CA ALA A 94 -7.01 15.62 1.83
C ALA A 94 -7.85 14.43 2.32
N LEU A 95 -7.60 13.23 1.77
CA LEU A 95 -8.28 12.00 2.21
C LEU A 95 -7.69 11.43 3.50
N MET A 96 -6.42 11.73 3.78
CA MET A 96 -5.71 11.22 4.94
C MET A 96 -4.85 12.31 5.63
N PRO A 97 -5.50 13.34 6.20
CA PRO A 97 -4.82 14.43 6.91
C PRO A 97 -4.17 13.96 8.23
N PRO A 98 -3.10 14.63 8.69
CA PRO A 98 -2.54 14.40 10.03
C PRO A 98 -3.52 14.69 11.18
N ALA A 99 -3.18 14.24 12.38
CA ALA A 99 -3.94 14.36 13.64
C ALA A 99 -5.35 13.76 13.60
N THR A 100 -5.65 12.92 12.61
CA THR A 100 -6.91 12.18 12.52
C THR A 100 -6.61 10.68 12.53
N THR A 101 -7.41 9.92 13.24
CA THR A 101 -7.36 8.45 13.16
C THR A 101 -8.08 8.01 11.89
N HIS A 102 -7.35 7.31 11.03
CA HIS A 102 -7.84 6.74 9.79
C HIS A 102 -8.01 5.23 9.93
N THR A 103 -9.12 4.72 9.41
CA THR A 103 -9.36 3.27 9.32
C THR A 103 -9.08 2.81 7.91
N ILE A 104 -8.14 1.87 7.76
CA ILE A 104 -7.93 1.12 6.52
C ILE A 104 -8.60 -0.23 6.68
N GLN A 105 -9.53 -0.55 5.80
CA GLN A 105 -10.25 -1.81 5.82
C GLN A 105 -9.96 -2.60 4.54
N ILE A 106 -9.61 -3.87 4.72
CA ILE A 106 -9.45 -4.86 3.66
C ILE A 106 -10.69 -5.75 3.66
N ARG A 107 -11.37 -5.83 2.51
CA ARG A 107 -12.49 -6.75 2.29
C ARG A 107 -11.99 -7.89 1.45
N SER A 108 -12.29 -9.12 1.88
CA SER A 108 -11.85 -10.31 1.18
C SER A 108 -12.91 -11.38 1.05
N SER A 109 -12.82 -12.15 -0.04
CA SER A 109 -13.56 -13.39 -0.26
C SER A 109 -12.73 -14.67 -0.08
N SER A 110 -11.42 -14.62 -0.27
CA SER A 110 -10.59 -15.83 -0.43
C SER A 110 -9.14 -15.74 0.07
N GLY A 111 -8.66 -14.61 0.58
CA GLY A 111 -7.26 -14.50 1.05
C GLY A 111 -6.53 -13.22 0.66
N ASP A 112 -7.24 -12.10 0.58
CA ASP A 112 -6.71 -10.84 0.06
C ASP A 112 -5.78 -10.18 1.09
N VAL A 113 -4.79 -9.49 0.56
CA VAL A 113 -3.77 -8.78 1.35
C VAL A 113 -3.75 -7.34 0.88
N GLY A 114 -3.94 -6.39 1.79
CA GLY A 114 -3.86 -4.99 1.44
C GLY A 114 -3.22 -4.17 2.53
N GLY A 115 -2.72 -3.00 2.17
CA GLY A 115 -1.96 -2.18 3.09
C GLY A 115 -1.66 -0.80 2.55
N ILE A 116 -1.03 0.00 3.40
CA ILE A 116 -0.56 1.34 3.07
C ILE A 116 0.95 1.46 3.25
N ALA A 117 1.54 2.35 2.45
CA ALA A 117 2.88 2.86 2.63
C ALA A 117 2.81 4.36 2.92
N LEU A 118 3.49 4.80 3.98
CA LEU A 118 3.66 6.19 4.33
C LEU A 118 5.14 6.54 4.25
N VAL A 119 5.48 7.52 3.42
CA VAL A 119 6.84 8.02 3.25
C VAL A 119 6.92 9.37 3.96
N TYR A 120 7.71 9.43 5.04
CA TYR A 120 7.82 10.62 5.88
C TYR A 120 8.88 11.57 5.37
N THR A 121 8.74 12.85 5.70
CA THR A 121 9.79 13.86 5.57
C THR A 121 10.08 14.39 6.97
N GLU A 122 11.35 14.40 7.34
CA GLU A 122 11.84 15.09 8.54
C GLU A 122 11.71 16.62 8.40
#